data_AF-A0A533RVK5-F1
#
_entry.id   AF-A0A533RVK5-F1
#
_cell.length_a   1.000
_cell.length_b   1.000
_cell.length_c   1.000
_cell.angle_alpha   90.00
_cell.angle_beta   90.00
_cell.angle_gamma   90.00
#
_symmetry.space_group_name_H-M   'P 1'
#
loop_
_entity.id
_entity.type
_entity.pdbx_description
1 polymer ?
#
loop_
_entity_poly.entity_id
_entity_poly.type
_entity_poly.pdbx_seq_one_letter_code
_entity_poly.pdbx_strand_id
1 'polypeptide(L)'
;MEEFNLIFAPWIPAATLNGETRLISLWEALVNAGAYRRLSASLPHSTAALLRLFLAVLHRNFGPADVETWEGIWQRGAFDAGVLDAYFDRWKHRFNLFSTEHPFYQNRHPLVKEKPAQVLLQMIGGGDTFTLFDHVMDEDDFVLTPADAALMLVTAHSFSLAGLAYPQLKLVYTDAPCSRSIVFFVEGKNLFETLMFNLVQYNRETPIPSRRDGEDRPAWEMDDPYLPERATPMGYLDFLTWQNRRILLIPEKQGDRIVVTRITTAPGLTLDSEVHN
;
A
#
# COMPACT_ATOMS: atom_id res chain seq x y z
N MET A 1 13.48 9.41 16.45
CA MET A 1 12.41 8.39 16.46
C MET A 1 13.00 7.09 15.98
N GLU A 2 12.58 5.96 16.55
CA GLU A 2 13.00 4.62 16.10
C GLU A 2 12.68 4.44 14.60
N GLU A 3 13.58 3.79 13.88
CA GLU A 3 13.44 3.51 12.45
C GLU A 3 12.49 2.32 12.26
N PHE A 4 11.27 2.57 11.76
CA PHE A 4 10.36 1.51 11.32
C PHE A 4 10.36 1.44 9.78
N ASN A 5 11.41 0.83 9.22
CA ASN A 5 11.59 0.72 7.78
C ASN A 5 10.89 -0.51 7.23
N LEU A 6 9.86 -0.30 6.39
CA LEU A 6 8.97 -1.35 5.88
C LEU A 6 9.67 -2.39 4.98
N ILE A 7 10.86 -2.07 4.47
CA ILE A 7 11.67 -3.03 3.70
C ILE A 7 12.15 -4.17 4.61
N PHE A 8 12.55 -3.85 5.85
CA PHE A 8 13.26 -4.79 6.74
C PHE A 8 12.48 -5.13 8.02
N ALA A 9 11.66 -4.21 8.52
CA ALA A 9 10.82 -4.46 9.68
C ALA A 9 9.70 -5.46 9.31
N PRO A 10 9.31 -6.37 10.22
CA PRO A 10 8.18 -7.26 9.98
C PRO A 10 6.85 -6.51 10.18
N TRP A 11 6.01 -6.48 9.14
CA TRP A 11 4.69 -5.83 9.21
C TRP A 11 3.62 -6.50 8.34
N ILE A 12 4.02 -7.43 7.48
CA ILE A 12 3.14 -8.05 6.50
C ILE A 12 2.71 -9.42 7.04
N PRO A 13 1.42 -9.64 7.31
CA PRO A 13 0.95 -10.95 7.75
C PRO A 13 1.00 -11.96 6.59
N ALA A 14 1.74 -13.05 6.78
CA ALA A 14 1.86 -14.13 5.82
C ALA A 14 1.77 -15.51 6.50
N ALA A 15 1.26 -16.49 5.75
CA ALA A 15 1.26 -17.89 6.16
C ALA A 15 2.40 -18.65 5.47
N THR A 16 3.19 -19.39 6.24
CA THR A 16 4.21 -20.30 5.71
C THR A 16 3.55 -21.49 4.99
N LEU A 17 4.33 -22.29 4.26
CA LEU A 17 3.84 -23.52 3.63
C LEU A 17 3.25 -24.54 4.62
N ASN A 18 3.66 -24.46 5.89
CA ASN A 18 3.16 -25.32 6.97
C ASN A 18 1.91 -24.74 7.68
N GLY A 19 1.42 -23.56 7.24
CA GLY A 19 0.23 -22.92 7.79
C GLY A 19 0.47 -22.01 9.01
N GLU A 20 1.71 -21.88 9.47
CA GLU A 20 2.05 -20.94 10.55
C GLU A 20 1.94 -19.50 10.05
N THR A 21 1.28 -18.64 10.81
CA THR A 21 1.14 -17.21 10.50
C THR A 21 2.20 -16.39 11.24
N ARG A 22 2.85 -15.47 10.52
CA ARG A 22 3.83 -14.54 11.08
C ARG A 22 3.85 -13.23 10.31
N LEU A 23 4.39 -12.20 10.94
CA LEU A 23 4.74 -10.96 10.25
C LEU A 23 6.09 -11.13 9.54
N ILE A 24 6.15 -10.69 8.29
CA ILE A 24 7.35 -10.68 7.45
C ILE A 24 7.61 -9.27 6.93
N SER A 25 8.82 -9.02 6.48
CA SER A 25 9.19 -7.75 5.87
C SER A 25 8.83 -7.71 4.38
N LEU A 26 8.83 -6.53 3.76
CA LEU A 26 8.60 -6.41 2.31
C LEU A 26 9.71 -7.11 1.52
N TRP A 27 10.96 -7.01 1.98
CA TRP A 27 12.08 -7.72 1.36
C TRP A 27 11.86 -9.23 1.39
N GLU A 28 11.51 -9.78 2.56
CA GLU A 28 11.29 -11.22 2.73
C GLU A 28 10.11 -11.72 1.89
N ALA A 29 9.03 -10.94 1.80
CA ALA A 29 7.85 -11.27 1.00
C ALA A 29 8.15 -11.40 -0.50
N LEU A 30 9.12 -10.66 -1.03
CA LEU A 30 9.50 -10.68 -2.44
C LEU A 30 10.64 -11.67 -2.72
N VAL A 31 11.72 -11.61 -1.95
CA VAL A 31 12.91 -12.46 -2.17
C VAL A 31 12.63 -13.92 -1.82
N ASN A 32 11.90 -14.16 -0.73
CA ASN A 32 11.56 -15.51 -0.25
C ASN A 32 10.10 -15.87 -0.56
N ALA A 33 9.51 -15.30 -1.61
CA ALA A 33 8.09 -15.50 -1.95
C ALA A 33 7.70 -16.98 -2.08
N GLY A 34 8.62 -17.86 -2.51
CA GLY A 34 8.37 -19.30 -2.61
C GLY A 34 8.15 -20.01 -1.26
N ALA A 35 8.59 -19.41 -0.15
CA ALA A 35 8.49 -19.97 1.21
C ALA A 35 7.13 -19.70 1.89
N TYR A 36 6.29 -18.87 1.29
CA TYR A 36 4.98 -18.49 1.84
C TYR A 36 3.86 -19.05 1.00
N ARG A 37 2.84 -19.60 1.65
CA ARG A 37 1.64 -20.09 0.98
C ARG A 37 0.85 -18.92 0.38
N ARG A 38 0.62 -17.89 1.21
CA ARG A 38 -0.21 -16.71 0.88
C ARG A 38 0.00 -15.60 1.91
N LEU A 39 -0.46 -14.41 1.57
CA LEU A 39 -0.70 -13.34 2.55
C LEU A 39 -1.91 -13.70 3.43
N SER A 40 -1.85 -13.31 4.70
CA SER A 40 -2.83 -13.69 5.73
C SER A 40 -3.35 -12.49 6.52
N ALA A 41 -3.55 -11.35 5.85
CA ALA A 41 -4.21 -10.21 6.48
C ALA A 41 -5.65 -10.59 6.88
N SER A 42 -6.11 -10.06 8.01
CA SER A 42 -7.47 -10.31 8.54
C SER A 42 -8.55 -9.81 7.58
N LEU A 43 -8.29 -8.70 6.89
CA LEU A 43 -9.19 -8.09 5.92
C LEU A 43 -8.79 -8.46 4.48
N PRO A 44 -9.69 -9.04 3.67
CA PRO A 44 -9.38 -9.44 2.29
C PRO A 44 -8.85 -8.30 1.41
N HIS A 45 -9.39 -7.10 1.56
CA HIS A 45 -8.95 -5.93 0.80
C HIS A 45 -7.56 -5.42 1.26
N SER A 46 -7.13 -5.71 2.50
CA SER A 46 -5.74 -5.48 2.91
C SER A 46 -4.77 -6.42 2.21
N THR A 47 -5.15 -7.69 2.02
CA THR A 47 -4.37 -8.62 1.17
C THR A 47 -4.27 -8.11 -0.26
N ALA A 48 -5.37 -7.65 -0.85
CA ALA A 48 -5.37 -7.07 -2.20
C ALA A 48 -4.48 -5.82 -2.29
N ALA A 49 -4.50 -4.93 -1.29
CA ALA A 49 -3.67 -3.74 -1.27
C ALA A 49 -2.17 -4.07 -1.19
N LEU A 50 -1.79 -5.08 -0.40
CA LEU A 50 -0.42 -5.60 -0.34
C LEU A 50 0.02 -6.20 -1.68
N LEU A 51 -0.83 -6.99 -2.34
CA LEU A 51 -0.51 -7.56 -3.65
C LEU A 51 -0.26 -6.46 -4.69
N ARG A 52 -1.06 -5.38 -4.70
CA ARG A 52 -0.83 -4.21 -5.56
C ARG A 52 0.52 -3.55 -5.27
N LEU A 53 0.87 -3.36 -4.00
CA LEU A 53 2.17 -2.81 -3.60
C LEU A 53 3.32 -3.70 -4.11
N PHE A 54 3.19 -5.01 -3.97
CA PHE A 54 4.23 -5.96 -4.40
C PHE A 54 4.39 -5.94 -5.92
N LEU A 55 3.27 -5.97 -6.65
CA LEU A 55 3.26 -5.88 -8.11
C LEU A 55 3.89 -4.57 -8.58
N ALA A 56 3.67 -3.44 -7.91
CA ALA A 56 4.33 -2.18 -8.24
C ALA A 56 5.86 -2.27 -8.11
N VAL A 57 6.37 -2.89 -7.05
CA VAL A 57 7.81 -3.13 -6.89
C VAL A 57 8.33 -4.08 -7.97
N LEU A 58 7.62 -5.17 -8.25
CA LEU A 58 8.06 -6.18 -9.22
C LEU A 58 8.04 -5.65 -10.65
N HIS A 59 6.98 -4.97 -11.08
CA HIS A 59 6.92 -4.36 -12.41
C HIS A 59 8.01 -3.33 -12.62
N ARG A 60 8.29 -2.52 -11.59
CA ARG A 60 9.35 -1.53 -11.64
C ARG A 60 10.73 -2.14 -11.87
N ASN A 61 10.98 -3.33 -11.35
CA ASN A 61 12.30 -3.98 -11.36
C ASN A 61 12.48 -5.01 -12.48
N PHE A 62 11.40 -5.68 -12.89
CA PHE A 62 11.48 -6.84 -13.78
C PHE A 62 10.69 -6.70 -15.09
N GLY A 63 9.93 -5.62 -15.31
CA GLY A 63 9.04 -5.52 -16.47
C GLY A 63 7.76 -6.33 -16.21
N PRO A 64 7.63 -7.58 -16.66
CA PRO A 64 8.17 -8.08 -17.89
C PRO A 64 7.51 -7.32 -19.06
N ALA A 65 8.32 -6.88 -20.01
CA ALA A 65 7.83 -6.17 -21.19
C ALA A 65 7.16 -7.10 -22.22
N ASP A 66 7.46 -8.39 -22.14
CA ASP A 66 7.06 -9.46 -23.05
C ASP A 66 6.99 -10.82 -22.34
N VAL A 67 6.51 -11.83 -23.07
CA VAL A 67 6.30 -13.19 -22.54
C VAL A 67 7.63 -13.88 -22.23
N GLU A 68 8.66 -13.62 -23.03
CA GLU A 68 9.99 -14.20 -22.88
C GLU A 68 10.66 -13.74 -21.57
N THR A 69 10.53 -12.47 -21.23
CA THR A 69 11.01 -11.93 -19.94
C THR A 69 10.25 -12.55 -18.78
N TRP A 70 8.92 -12.67 -18.91
CA TRP A 70 8.08 -13.31 -17.89
C TRP A 70 8.49 -14.78 -17.69
N GLU A 71 8.66 -15.53 -18.78
CA GLU A 71 9.06 -16.94 -18.76
C GLU A 71 10.45 -17.12 -18.12
N GLY A 72 11.39 -16.21 -18.39
CA GLY A 72 12.71 -16.23 -17.77
C GLY A 72 12.66 -16.11 -16.24
N ILE A 73 11.74 -15.32 -15.69
CA ILE A 73 11.52 -15.22 -14.23
C ILE A 73 10.85 -16.51 -13.72
N TRP A 74 9.82 -16.98 -14.43
CA TRP A 74 9.08 -18.19 -14.07
C TRP A 74 9.99 -19.41 -13.96
N GLN A 75 10.86 -19.64 -14.93
CA GLN A 75 11.79 -20.78 -14.97
C GLN A 75 12.81 -20.74 -13.83
N ARG A 76 13.20 -19.56 -13.34
CA ARG A 76 14.08 -19.44 -12.16
C ARG A 76 13.39 -19.82 -10.86
N GLY A 77 12.06 -19.70 -10.79
CA GLY A 77 11.29 -20.00 -9.58
C GLY A 77 11.45 -19.00 -8.43
N ALA A 78 12.14 -17.87 -8.68
CA ALA A 78 12.36 -16.81 -7.71
C ALA A 78 12.64 -15.47 -8.42
N PHE A 79 12.34 -14.36 -7.72
CA PHE A 79 12.79 -13.03 -8.12
C PHE A 79 14.27 -12.86 -7.77
N ASP A 80 15.01 -12.15 -8.62
CA ASP A 80 16.45 -11.93 -8.40
C ASP A 80 16.66 -11.02 -7.17
N ALA A 81 17.29 -11.58 -6.14
CA ALA A 81 17.55 -10.86 -4.89
C ALA A 81 18.48 -9.66 -5.10
N GLY A 82 19.50 -9.77 -5.97
CA GLY A 82 20.45 -8.69 -6.22
C GLY A 82 19.81 -7.49 -6.91
N VAL A 83 18.83 -7.72 -7.79
CA VAL A 83 18.03 -6.65 -8.39
C VAL A 83 17.19 -5.94 -7.33
N LEU A 84 16.51 -6.69 -6.47
CA LEU A 84 15.68 -6.14 -5.40
C LEU A 84 16.52 -5.41 -4.34
N ASP A 85 17.68 -5.95 -3.97
CA ASP A 85 18.62 -5.34 -3.02
C ASP A 85 19.08 -3.98 -3.54
N ALA A 86 19.55 -3.91 -4.79
CA ALA A 86 19.98 -2.65 -5.39
C ALA A 86 18.85 -1.60 -5.45
N TYR A 87 17.62 -2.04 -5.72
CA TYR A 87 16.45 -1.16 -5.75
C TYR A 87 16.09 -0.62 -4.35
N PHE A 88 16.06 -1.52 -3.37
CA PHE A 88 15.73 -1.16 -1.99
C PHE A 88 16.81 -0.32 -1.34
N ASP A 89 18.09 -0.55 -1.64
CA ASP A 89 19.19 0.32 -1.17
C ASP A 89 19.02 1.75 -1.68
N ARG A 90 18.65 1.92 -2.96
CA ARG A 90 18.39 3.24 -3.54
C ARG A 90 17.21 3.95 -2.86
N TRP A 91 16.13 3.22 -2.58
CA TRP A 91 14.87 3.80 -2.11
C TRP A 91 14.61 3.65 -0.61
N LYS A 92 15.56 3.10 0.15
CA LYS A 92 15.41 2.81 1.59
C LYS A 92 14.87 3.98 2.40
N HIS A 93 15.32 5.19 2.09
CA HIS A 93 14.93 6.43 2.74
C HIS A 93 13.43 6.79 2.58
N ARG A 94 12.74 6.22 1.59
CA ARG A 94 11.32 6.44 1.31
C ARG A 94 10.39 5.42 1.95
N PHE A 95 10.93 4.34 2.53
CA PHE A 95 10.16 3.24 3.14
C PHE A 95 10.14 3.27 4.67
N ASN A 96 10.70 4.32 5.30
CA ASN A 96 10.53 4.51 6.74
C ASN A 96 9.16 5.12 7.02
N LEU A 97 8.35 4.42 7.83
CA LEU A 97 6.98 4.80 8.17
C LEU A 97 6.92 6.13 8.95
N PHE A 98 7.93 6.43 9.77
CA PHE A 98 7.96 7.62 10.63
C PHE A 98 9.08 8.58 10.25
N SER A 99 9.54 8.54 9.00
CA SER A 99 10.51 9.51 8.48
C SER A 99 9.99 10.94 8.65
N THR A 100 10.84 11.84 9.12
CA THR A 100 10.50 13.25 9.27
C THR A 100 10.40 13.98 7.93
N GLU A 101 11.11 13.48 6.91
CA GLU A 101 11.19 14.11 5.59
C GLU A 101 10.31 13.39 4.56
N HIS A 102 10.34 12.05 4.56
CA HIS A 102 9.66 11.23 3.56
C HIS A 102 8.92 10.05 4.21
N PRO A 103 7.91 10.30 5.06
CA PRO A 103 7.15 9.22 5.69
C PRO A 103 6.42 8.42 4.60
N PHE A 104 6.63 7.10 4.60
CA PHE A 104 6.09 6.23 3.56
C PHE A 104 4.57 6.42 3.44
N TYR A 105 4.09 6.69 2.21
CA TYR A 105 2.67 6.91 1.86
C TYR A 105 1.95 7.99 2.69
N GLN A 106 2.67 8.93 3.28
CA GLN A 106 2.06 9.91 4.17
C GLN A 106 2.27 11.34 3.71
N ASN A 107 1.25 12.15 3.99
CA ASN A 107 1.27 13.58 3.77
C ASN A 107 0.24 14.26 4.69
N ARG A 108 0.63 15.39 5.31
CA ARG A 108 -0.26 16.18 6.15
C ARG A 108 -0.88 17.33 5.37
N HIS A 109 -2.20 17.36 5.28
CA HIS A 109 -2.90 18.53 4.79
C HIS A 109 -2.84 19.67 5.83
N PRO A 110 -2.51 20.92 5.45
CA PRO A 110 -2.22 21.99 6.41
C PRO A 110 -3.42 22.45 7.24
N LEU A 111 -4.65 22.25 6.73
CA LEU A 111 -5.88 22.75 7.37
C LEU A 111 -6.57 21.75 8.30
N VAL A 112 -6.11 20.49 8.37
CA VAL A 112 -6.80 19.45 9.14
C VAL A 112 -6.19 19.25 10.52
N LYS A 113 -7.05 18.86 11.47
CA LYS A 113 -6.68 18.56 12.85
C LYS A 113 -6.52 17.05 13.05
N GLU A 114 -5.84 16.70 14.13
CA GLU A 114 -5.64 15.31 14.53
C GLU A 114 -6.96 14.66 14.98
N LYS A 115 -7.09 13.38 14.69
CA LYS A 115 -8.20 12.52 15.08
C LYS A 115 -7.64 11.23 15.72
N PRO A 116 -8.47 10.48 16.49
CA PRO A 116 -8.09 9.15 16.94
C PRO A 116 -7.70 8.24 15.78
N ALA A 117 -6.73 7.35 15.99
CA ALA A 117 -6.26 6.41 14.97
C ALA A 117 -7.35 5.43 14.49
N GLN A 118 -8.39 5.21 15.29
CA GLN A 118 -9.57 4.41 14.94
C GLN A 118 -10.25 4.88 13.64
N VAL A 119 -10.13 6.17 13.32
CA VAL A 119 -10.64 6.73 12.06
C VAL A 119 -10.05 6.04 10.83
N LEU A 120 -8.82 5.52 10.91
CA LEU A 120 -8.21 4.74 9.83
C LEU A 120 -8.95 3.40 9.63
N LEU A 121 -9.42 2.77 10.71
CA LEU A 121 -10.21 1.54 10.64
C LEU A 121 -11.57 1.80 10.01
N GLN A 122 -12.24 2.88 10.45
CA GLN A 122 -13.53 3.30 9.91
C GLN A 122 -13.45 3.59 8.40
N MET A 123 -12.37 4.23 7.92
CA MET A 123 -12.18 4.47 6.48
C MET A 123 -12.15 3.20 5.64
N ILE A 124 -11.52 2.16 6.18
CA ILE A 124 -11.30 0.89 5.50
C ILE A 124 -12.55 0.00 5.63
N GLY A 125 -13.29 0.10 6.74
CA GLY A 125 -14.50 -0.67 7.02
C GLY A 125 -15.80 -0.14 6.47
N GLY A 126 -15.81 1.07 5.91
CA GLY A 126 -17.00 1.69 5.32
C GLY A 126 -17.78 2.65 6.23
N GLY A 127 -17.11 3.33 7.16
CA GLY A 127 -17.66 4.34 8.06
C GLY A 127 -17.88 3.81 9.48
N ASP A 128 -18.93 4.29 10.16
CA ASP A 128 -19.29 3.87 11.53
C ASP A 128 -19.81 2.41 11.58
N THR A 129 -19.79 1.69 10.46
CA THR A 129 -20.31 0.34 10.30
C THR A 129 -19.48 -0.72 11.05
N PHE A 130 -18.26 -0.38 11.49
CA PHE A 130 -17.49 -1.22 12.41
C PHE A 130 -18.13 -1.37 13.80
N THR A 131 -19.21 -0.64 14.11
CA THR A 131 -19.99 -0.81 15.35
C THR A 131 -20.82 -2.10 15.39
N LEU A 132 -20.96 -2.83 14.28
CA LEU A 132 -21.65 -4.12 14.26
C LEU A 132 -20.72 -5.19 14.85
N PHE A 133 -20.99 -5.58 16.10
CA PHE A 133 -20.21 -6.54 16.89
C PHE A 133 -18.85 -6.02 17.39
N ASP A 134 -18.74 -4.70 17.55
CA ASP A 134 -17.63 -4.08 18.27
C ASP A 134 -18.11 -3.52 19.62
N HIS A 135 -17.36 -3.80 20.67
CA HIS A 135 -17.60 -3.31 22.03
C HIS A 135 -16.69 -2.14 22.40
N VAL A 136 -15.85 -1.67 21.46
CA VAL A 136 -15.02 -0.49 21.62
C VAL A 136 -15.90 0.76 21.70
N MET A 137 -15.80 1.45 22.82
CA MET A 137 -16.47 2.72 23.07
C MET A 137 -15.55 3.89 22.70
N ASP A 138 -16.11 5.08 22.51
CA ASP A 138 -15.31 6.31 22.28
C ASP A 138 -14.30 6.60 23.42
N GLU A 139 -14.53 6.01 24.59
CA GLU A 139 -13.68 6.12 25.78
C GLU A 139 -12.50 5.13 25.79
N ASP A 140 -12.50 4.12 24.93
CA ASP A 140 -11.44 3.12 24.85
C ASP A 140 -10.25 3.65 24.05
N ASP A 141 -9.04 3.51 24.60
CA ASP A 141 -7.81 3.89 23.92
C ASP A 141 -7.55 2.95 22.72
N PHE A 142 -7.84 3.42 21.51
CA PHE A 142 -7.48 2.72 20.28
C PHE A 142 -6.02 2.96 19.90
N VAL A 143 -5.22 1.89 19.95
CA VAL A 143 -3.77 1.94 19.75
C VAL A 143 -3.38 1.03 18.58
N LEU A 144 -2.67 1.58 17.59
CA LEU A 144 -2.08 0.78 16.50
C LEU A 144 -0.59 0.54 16.74
N THR A 145 -0.14 -0.68 16.48
CA THR A 145 1.29 -0.93 16.29
C THR A 145 1.75 -0.30 14.97
N PRO A 146 3.06 -0.05 14.78
CA PRO A 146 3.58 0.41 13.50
C PRO A 146 3.25 -0.54 12.34
N ALA A 147 3.21 -1.85 12.60
CA ALA A 147 2.84 -2.85 11.60
C ALA A 147 1.37 -2.71 11.17
N ASP A 148 0.44 -2.60 12.13
CA ASP A 148 -0.99 -2.42 11.85
C ASP A 148 -1.23 -1.09 11.13
N ALA A 149 -0.58 -0.01 11.58
CA ALA A 149 -0.70 1.30 10.96
C ALA A 149 -0.19 1.29 9.51
N ALA A 150 0.93 0.62 9.21
CA ALA A 150 1.45 0.48 7.86
C ALA A 150 0.49 -0.30 6.95
N LEU A 151 -0.04 -1.43 7.44
CA LEU A 151 -1.00 -2.25 6.69
C LEU A 151 -2.26 -1.46 6.38
N MET A 152 -2.85 -0.82 7.39
CA MET A 152 -4.04 0.01 7.23
C MET A 152 -3.79 1.21 6.31
N LEU A 153 -2.63 1.84 6.39
CA LEU A 153 -2.26 2.95 5.50
C LEU A 153 -2.30 2.52 4.02
N VAL A 154 -1.60 1.44 3.68
CA VAL A 154 -1.57 0.90 2.30
C VAL A 154 -2.98 0.54 1.83
N THR A 155 -3.77 -0.08 2.70
CA THR A 155 -5.17 -0.41 2.44
C THR A 155 -6.02 0.82 2.18
N ALA A 156 -5.89 1.86 3.01
CA ALA A 156 -6.69 3.07 2.92
C ALA A 156 -6.49 3.79 1.57
N HIS A 157 -5.27 3.81 1.03
CA HIS A 157 -5.00 4.38 -0.29
C HIS A 157 -5.68 3.64 -1.45
N SER A 158 -5.97 2.34 -1.28
CA SER A 158 -6.54 1.51 -2.35
C SER A 158 -8.05 1.31 -2.23
N PHE A 159 -8.60 1.28 -1.01
CA PHE A 159 -9.98 0.82 -0.76
C PHE A 159 -10.88 1.78 0.02
N SER A 160 -10.40 2.92 0.52
CA SER A 160 -11.24 3.84 1.30
C SER A 160 -12.42 4.40 0.50
N LEU A 161 -13.62 4.35 1.06
CA LEU A 161 -14.83 4.86 0.42
C LEU A 161 -14.87 6.41 0.37
N ALA A 162 -15.63 6.93 -0.60
CA ALA A 162 -16.05 8.32 -0.67
C ALA A 162 -16.92 8.71 0.55
N GLY A 163 -16.91 9.99 0.90
CA GLY A 163 -17.67 10.50 2.03
C GLY A 163 -17.26 11.91 2.47
N LEU A 164 -17.92 12.43 3.48
CA LEU A 164 -17.57 13.75 4.04
C LEU A 164 -16.27 13.65 4.84
N ALA A 165 -15.34 14.58 4.60
CA ALA A 165 -14.10 14.70 5.38
C ALA A 165 -14.16 15.92 6.31
N TYR A 166 -14.15 17.11 5.72
CA TYR A 166 -14.30 18.41 6.39
C TYR A 166 -15.13 19.34 5.48
N PRO A 167 -16.48 19.27 5.53
CA PRO A 167 -17.36 20.04 4.65
C PRO A 167 -17.13 21.56 4.73
N GLN A 168 -16.81 22.07 5.92
CA GLN A 168 -16.49 23.47 6.17
C GLN A 168 -15.22 23.95 5.47
N LEU A 169 -14.32 23.02 5.11
CA LEU A 169 -13.11 23.29 4.34
C LEU A 169 -13.27 22.92 2.85
N LYS A 170 -14.48 22.53 2.43
CA LYS A 170 -14.76 21.95 1.09
C LYS A 170 -13.89 20.74 0.76
N LEU A 171 -13.50 19.97 1.78
CA LEU A 171 -12.74 18.74 1.63
C LEU A 171 -13.71 17.55 1.70
N VAL A 172 -13.77 16.78 0.62
CA VAL A 172 -14.64 15.60 0.47
C VAL A 172 -13.79 14.43 0.01
N TYR A 173 -13.96 13.27 0.64
CA TYR A 173 -13.31 12.04 0.20
C TYR A 173 -13.98 11.52 -1.07
N THR A 174 -13.15 11.10 -2.03
CA THR A 174 -13.57 10.33 -3.21
C THR A 174 -13.24 8.86 -3.01
N ASP A 175 -13.88 7.98 -3.78
CA ASP A 175 -13.60 6.56 -3.78
C ASP A 175 -12.14 6.32 -4.19
N ALA A 176 -11.46 5.42 -3.48
CA ALA A 176 -10.13 4.95 -3.84
C ALA A 176 -10.20 4.01 -5.07
N PRO A 177 -9.08 3.72 -5.75
CA PRO A 177 -9.09 2.99 -7.02
C PRO A 177 -9.85 1.66 -7.02
N CYS A 178 -9.91 0.97 -5.88
CA CYS A 178 -10.54 -0.33 -5.75
C CYS A 178 -11.82 -0.33 -4.90
N SER A 179 -12.32 0.84 -4.46
CA SER A 179 -13.44 0.94 -3.51
C SER A 179 -14.77 0.38 -4.00
N ARG A 180 -15.03 0.45 -5.31
CA ARG A 180 -16.29 0.03 -5.94
C ARG A 180 -16.10 -1.11 -6.93
N SER A 181 -14.97 -1.80 -6.85
CA SER A 181 -14.53 -2.77 -7.86
C SER A 181 -14.41 -4.17 -7.26
N ILE A 182 -14.66 -5.19 -8.08
CA ILE A 182 -14.24 -6.56 -7.76
C ILE A 182 -12.82 -6.71 -8.31
N VAL A 183 -11.85 -6.96 -7.43
CA VAL A 183 -10.45 -7.14 -7.83
C VAL A 183 -10.14 -8.63 -7.87
N PHE A 184 -9.68 -9.11 -9.02
CA PHE A 184 -9.31 -10.51 -9.22
C PHE A 184 -7.81 -10.69 -9.06
N PHE A 185 -7.41 -11.69 -8.27
CA PHE A 185 -6.04 -12.18 -8.21
C PHE A 185 -6.03 -13.67 -8.46
N VAL A 186 -5.11 -14.13 -9.30
CA VAL A 186 -4.89 -15.56 -9.51
C VAL A 186 -3.95 -16.09 -8.42
N GLU A 187 -4.43 -17.04 -7.61
CA GLU A 187 -3.64 -17.65 -6.53
C GLU A 187 -2.91 -18.91 -7.04
N GLY A 188 -1.60 -18.99 -6.77
CA GLY A 188 -0.79 -20.16 -7.08
C GLY A 188 -0.56 -21.09 -5.89
N LYS A 189 0.44 -21.96 -5.98
CA LYS A 189 0.85 -22.87 -4.89
C LYS A 189 1.58 -22.16 -3.76
N ASN A 190 2.24 -21.04 -4.05
CA ASN A 190 2.91 -20.18 -3.09
C ASN A 190 2.77 -18.71 -3.51
N LEU A 191 3.33 -17.81 -2.71
CA LEU A 191 3.29 -16.38 -2.99
C LEU A 191 4.09 -16.02 -4.25
N PHE A 192 5.17 -16.73 -4.58
CA PHE A 192 5.89 -16.53 -5.84
C PHE A 192 4.99 -16.80 -7.06
N GLU A 193 4.33 -17.95 -7.11
CA GLU A 193 3.42 -18.29 -8.21
C GLU A 193 2.25 -17.30 -8.28
N THR A 194 1.67 -16.94 -7.14
CA THR A 194 0.63 -15.91 -7.04
C THR A 194 1.12 -14.58 -7.64
N LEU A 195 2.32 -14.12 -7.28
CA LEU A 195 2.86 -12.87 -7.82
C LEU A 195 3.14 -12.98 -9.32
N MET A 196 3.73 -14.09 -9.78
CA MET A 196 3.99 -14.32 -11.20
C MET A 196 2.71 -14.34 -12.05
N PHE A 197 1.64 -14.99 -11.59
CA PHE A 197 0.37 -15.03 -12.34
C PHE A 197 -0.30 -13.66 -12.46
N ASN A 198 -0.03 -12.74 -11.54
CA ASN A 198 -0.57 -11.38 -11.56
C ASN A 198 0.45 -10.35 -12.10
N LEU A 199 1.67 -10.78 -12.43
CA LEU A 199 2.72 -9.95 -13.02
C LEU A 199 2.49 -9.84 -14.53
N VAL A 200 1.49 -9.05 -14.91
CA VAL A 200 1.05 -8.85 -16.29
C VAL A 200 2.14 -8.21 -17.18
N GLN A 201 1.94 -8.23 -18.49
CA GLN A 201 2.81 -7.50 -19.41
C GLN A 201 2.78 -6.01 -19.08
N TYR A 202 3.95 -5.44 -18.81
CA TYR A 202 4.12 -4.03 -18.46
C TYR A 202 5.14 -3.38 -19.42
N ASN A 203 4.63 -2.49 -20.25
CA ASN A 203 5.41 -1.67 -21.17
C ASN A 203 4.71 -0.31 -21.36
N ARG A 204 5.08 0.46 -22.39
CA ARG A 204 4.51 1.80 -22.59
C ARG A 204 3.02 1.81 -22.91
N GLU A 205 2.46 0.72 -23.43
CA GLU A 205 1.09 0.67 -23.94
C GLU A 205 0.15 -0.08 -22.99
N THR A 206 0.66 -1.08 -22.28
CA THR A 206 -0.14 -1.97 -21.41
C THR A 206 0.46 -2.09 -20.01
N PRO A 207 -0.36 -2.27 -18.96
CA PRO A 207 -1.84 -2.35 -18.99
C PRO A 207 -2.51 -0.97 -18.99
N ILE A 208 -1.78 0.08 -18.58
CA ILE A 208 -2.22 1.47 -18.69
C ILE A 208 -1.17 2.21 -19.51
N PRO A 209 -1.54 2.87 -20.62
CA PRO A 209 -0.59 3.62 -21.43
C PRO A 209 0.17 4.66 -20.61
N SER A 210 1.50 4.63 -20.70
CA SER A 210 2.35 5.66 -20.10
C SER A 210 2.08 6.99 -20.80
N ARG A 211 1.75 8.03 -20.03
CA ARG A 211 1.44 9.36 -20.59
C ARG A 211 2.66 10.02 -21.23
N ARG A 212 3.83 9.78 -20.65
CA ARG A 212 5.12 10.29 -21.10
C ARG A 212 6.24 9.32 -20.74
N ASP A 213 7.25 9.28 -21.59
CA ASP A 213 8.40 8.40 -21.43
C ASP A 213 9.13 8.67 -20.10
N GLY A 214 9.26 7.64 -19.27
CA GLY A 214 9.97 7.72 -17.98
C GLY A 214 9.20 8.42 -16.87
N GLU A 215 7.93 8.78 -17.07
CA GLU A 215 7.11 9.38 -16.02
C GLU A 215 6.38 8.34 -15.16
N ASP A 216 6.05 7.15 -15.69
CA ASP A 216 5.42 6.10 -14.88
C ASP A 216 6.40 5.51 -13.86
N ARG A 217 6.06 5.73 -12.58
CA ARG A 217 6.84 5.31 -11.42
C ARG A 217 5.91 5.21 -10.23
N PRO A 218 6.22 4.38 -9.22
CA PRO A 218 5.42 4.30 -8.02
C PRO A 218 5.58 5.57 -7.18
N ALA A 219 4.61 5.84 -6.30
CA ALA A 219 4.52 7.08 -5.53
C ALA A 219 5.79 7.39 -4.70
N TRP A 220 6.51 6.38 -4.20
CA TRP A 220 7.74 6.58 -3.44
C TRP A 220 8.95 6.98 -4.31
N GLU A 221 8.86 6.91 -5.64
CA GLU A 221 9.88 7.42 -6.55
C GLU A 221 9.61 8.85 -7.05
N MET A 222 8.47 9.42 -6.68
CA MET A 222 8.11 10.80 -7.01
C MET A 222 8.61 11.75 -5.93
N ASP A 223 9.01 12.97 -6.30
CA ASP A 223 9.38 13.99 -5.31
C ASP A 223 8.17 14.40 -4.46
N ASP A 224 7.04 14.69 -5.12
CA ASP A 224 5.72 14.82 -4.50
C ASP A 224 4.69 14.05 -5.33
N PRO A 225 4.14 12.92 -4.84
CA PRO A 225 3.22 12.13 -5.61
C PRO A 225 1.84 12.79 -5.83
N TYR A 226 1.54 13.86 -5.09
CA TYR A 226 0.31 14.63 -5.23
C TYR A 226 0.42 15.78 -6.25
N LEU A 227 1.63 16.03 -6.79
CA LEU A 227 1.87 17.10 -7.76
C LEU A 227 2.39 16.54 -9.10
N PRO A 228 1.96 17.10 -10.24
CA PRO A 228 0.82 18.02 -10.37
C PRO A 228 -0.49 17.34 -9.95
N GLU A 229 -1.49 18.14 -9.57
CA GLU A 229 -2.83 17.62 -9.33
C GLU A 229 -3.36 17.01 -10.64
N ARG A 230 -3.81 15.75 -10.54
CA ARG A 230 -4.26 14.96 -11.69
C ARG A 230 -5.36 14.00 -11.28
N ALA A 231 -6.26 13.73 -12.22
CA ALA A 231 -7.32 12.74 -12.06
C ALA A 231 -6.98 11.39 -12.68
N THR A 232 -5.99 11.31 -13.56
CA THR A 232 -5.65 10.06 -14.23
C THR A 232 -4.14 9.76 -14.16
N PRO A 233 -3.76 8.49 -13.93
CA PRO A 233 -2.38 8.12 -13.64
C PRO A 233 -1.39 8.39 -14.78
N MET A 234 -0.12 8.56 -14.42
CA MET A 234 0.98 8.67 -15.39
C MET A 234 1.27 7.34 -16.10
N GLY A 235 0.86 6.23 -15.49
CA GLY A 235 0.90 4.88 -16.04
C GLY A 235 0.45 3.87 -14.98
N TYR A 236 0.84 2.61 -15.15
CA TYR A 236 0.38 1.51 -14.31
C TYR A 236 1.01 1.53 -12.91
N LEU A 237 2.28 1.91 -12.76
CA LEU A 237 2.92 1.96 -11.44
C LEU A 237 2.33 3.08 -10.57
N ASP A 238 2.08 4.24 -11.17
CA ASP A 238 1.37 5.34 -10.52
C ASP A 238 -0.05 4.90 -10.10
N PHE A 239 -0.75 4.18 -10.97
CA PHE A 239 -2.08 3.63 -10.66
C PHE A 239 -2.08 2.63 -9.51
N LEU A 240 -1.14 1.67 -9.49
CA LEU A 240 -1.00 0.69 -8.42
C LEU A 240 -0.71 1.34 -7.06
N THR A 241 -0.12 2.53 -7.07
CA THR A 241 0.35 3.26 -5.87
C THR A 241 -0.36 4.61 -5.65
N TRP A 242 -1.56 4.76 -6.24
CA TRP A 242 -2.31 6.02 -6.29
C TRP A 242 -2.54 6.66 -4.92
N GLN A 243 -2.20 7.95 -4.78
CA GLN A 243 -2.28 8.67 -3.51
C GLN A 243 -3.65 9.32 -3.29
N ASN A 244 -4.69 8.51 -3.09
CA ASN A 244 -6.10 8.97 -2.96
C ASN A 244 -6.45 9.65 -1.62
N ARG A 245 -5.62 9.50 -0.60
CA ARG A 245 -5.77 10.13 0.72
C ARG A 245 -4.50 10.88 1.07
N ARG A 246 -4.60 11.92 1.89
CA ARG A 246 -3.47 12.53 2.59
C ARG A 246 -3.58 12.13 4.05
N ILE A 247 -2.81 11.13 4.46
CA ILE A 247 -2.80 10.60 5.84
C ILE A 247 -1.44 10.91 6.46
N LEU A 248 -1.40 11.30 7.72
CA LEU A 248 -0.16 11.33 8.50
C LEU A 248 -0.39 10.61 9.82
N LEU A 249 0.44 9.61 10.11
CA LEU A 249 0.47 8.91 11.39
C LEU A 249 1.25 9.74 12.40
N ILE A 250 0.77 9.78 13.65
CA ILE A 250 1.39 10.55 14.72
C ILE A 250 1.93 9.55 15.74
N PRO A 251 3.22 9.18 15.63
CA PRO A 251 3.83 8.22 16.51
C PRO A 251 3.99 8.80 17.92
N GLU A 252 3.67 8.00 18.92
CA GLU A 252 3.84 8.29 20.33
C GLU A 252 4.64 7.16 20.98
N LYS A 253 5.47 7.50 21.98
CA LYS A 253 6.17 6.49 22.78
C LYS A 253 5.33 6.14 24.01
N GLN A 254 4.90 4.89 24.10
CA GLN A 254 4.25 4.34 25.29
C GLN A 254 5.15 3.26 25.91
N GLY A 255 5.74 3.57 27.05
CA GLY A 255 6.81 2.75 27.63
C GLY A 255 8.00 2.64 26.68
N ASP A 256 8.35 1.42 26.28
CA ASP A 256 9.44 1.13 25.32
C ASP A 256 8.94 0.87 23.89
N ARG A 257 7.66 1.12 23.59
CA ARG A 257 7.08 0.85 22.28
C ARG A 257 6.67 2.15 21.59
N ILE A 258 6.89 2.22 20.28
CA ILE A 258 6.21 3.20 19.43
C ILE A 258 4.83 2.67 19.09
N VAL A 259 3.83 3.53 19.23
CA VAL A 259 2.44 3.28 18.86
C VAL A 259 1.88 4.46 18.09
N VAL A 260 0.73 4.26 17.43
CA VAL A 260 -0.02 5.32 16.78
C VAL A 260 -1.42 5.38 17.38
N THR A 261 -1.68 6.44 18.14
CA THR A 261 -2.98 6.74 18.77
C THR A 261 -3.74 7.84 18.03
N ARG A 262 -3.02 8.64 17.23
CA ARG A 262 -3.54 9.81 16.54
C ARG A 262 -3.09 9.84 15.08
N ILE A 263 -3.92 10.37 14.21
CA ILE A 263 -3.63 10.59 12.80
C ILE A 263 -4.16 11.94 12.32
N THR A 264 -3.68 12.42 11.18
CA THR A 264 -4.45 13.36 10.36
C THR A 264 -4.89 12.69 9.06
N THR A 265 -5.98 13.18 8.49
CA THR A 265 -6.53 12.65 7.24
C THR A 265 -7.25 13.75 6.45
N ALA A 266 -7.09 13.73 5.13
CA ALA A 266 -7.74 14.60 4.16
C ALA A 266 -7.84 13.89 2.80
N PRO A 267 -8.68 14.39 1.86
CA PRO A 267 -8.65 13.89 0.50
C PRO A 267 -7.27 14.11 -0.16
N GLY A 268 -6.87 13.15 -0.99
CA GLY A 268 -5.69 13.23 -1.86
C GLY A 268 -6.11 13.43 -3.31
N LEU A 269 -5.46 12.72 -4.23
CA LEU A 269 -5.80 12.75 -5.64
C LEU A 269 -7.16 12.10 -5.89
N THR A 270 -7.95 12.71 -6.77
CA THR A 270 -9.17 12.11 -7.30
C THR A 270 -8.80 11.16 -8.44
N LEU A 271 -9.54 10.07 -8.63
CA LEU A 271 -9.35 9.20 -9.78
C LEU A 271 -10.53 9.42 -10.74
N ASP A 272 -10.22 9.62 -12.01
CA ASP A 272 -11.20 9.75 -13.08
C ASP A 272 -12.02 8.47 -13.18
N SER A 273 -13.34 8.62 -13.36
CA SER A 273 -14.27 7.50 -13.43
C SER A 273 -14.04 6.59 -14.63
N GLU A 274 -13.28 7.00 -15.65
CA GLU A 274 -12.93 6.14 -16.78
C GLU A 274 -11.71 5.24 -16.51
N VAL A 275 -10.98 5.46 -15.41
CA VAL A 275 -9.83 4.65 -15.03
C VAL A 275 -10.29 3.48 -14.15
N HIS A 276 -10.09 2.27 -14.64
CA HIS A 276 -10.52 1.04 -13.97
C HIS A 276 -9.36 0.03 -13.85
N ASN A 277 -9.50 -0.88 -12.86
CA ASN A 277 -8.61 -2.04 -12.71
C ASN A 277 -8.81 -3.07 -13.81
#